data_AF-A0A975SBE1-F1
#
_entry.id   AF-A0A975SBE1-F1
#
_cell.length_a   1.000
_cell.length_b   1.000
_cell.length_c   1.000
_cell.angle_alpha   90.00
_cell.angle_beta   90.00
_cell.angle_gamma   90.00
#
_symmetry.space_group_name_H-M   'P 1'
#
loop_
_entity.id
_entity.type
_entity.pdbx_description
1 polymer ?
#
loop_
_entity_poly.entity_id
_entity_poly.type
_entity_poly.pdbx_seq_one_letter_code
_entity_poly.pdbx_strand_id
1 'polypeptide(L)' 'MKLRHFRLKLSNFLKGGGAMMINYFAMQVELGWITINQVPKKWRAKVSELLEKSNLGNKEA' A
#
# COMPACT_ATOMS: atom_id res chain seq x y z
N MET A 1 -13.77 -14.43 26.30
CA MET A 1 -12.68 -14.72 25.32
C MET A 1 -13.06 -14.50 23.85
N LYS A 2 -14.28 -14.86 23.41
CA LYS A 2 -14.76 -14.78 22.00
C LYS A 2 -14.69 -13.38 21.34
N LEU A 3 -15.00 -12.32 22.10
CA LEU A 3 -14.96 -10.91 21.64
C LEU A 3 -13.56 -10.41 21.25
N ARG A 4 -12.50 -10.86 21.95
CA ARG A 4 -11.12 -10.45 21.65
C ARG A 4 -10.63 -11.03 20.32
N HIS A 5 -10.97 -12.29 20.03
CA HIS A 5 -10.59 -12.95 18.77
C HIS A 5 -11.27 -12.31 17.55
N PHE A 6 -12.55 -11.98 17.64
CA PHE A 6 -13.27 -11.31 16.56
C PHE A 6 -12.69 -9.94 16.24
N ARG A 7 -12.38 -9.14 17.27
CA ARG A 7 -11.73 -7.82 17.13
C ARG A 7 -10.35 -7.91 16.45
N LEU A 8 -9.54 -8.90 16.83
CA LEU A 8 -8.22 -9.11 16.22
C LEU A 8 -8.32 -9.50 14.74
N LYS A 9 -9.26 -10.39 14.40
CA LYS A 9 -9.52 -10.80 13.02
C LYS A 9 -9.96 -9.62 12.14
N LEU A 10 -10.85 -8.77 12.64
CA LEU A 10 -11.31 -7.58 11.93
C LEU A 10 -10.18 -6.55 11.72
N SER A 11 -9.37 -6.31 12.75
CA SER A 11 -8.18 -5.46 12.65
C SER A 11 -7.21 -5.96 11.57
N ASN A 12 -6.94 -7.26 11.52
CA ASN A 12 -6.02 -7.83 10.54
C ASN A 12 -6.59 -7.78 9.11
N PHE A 13 -7.90 -7.97 8.95
CA PHE A 13 -8.57 -7.80 7.65
C PHE A 13 -8.48 -6.35 7.15
N LEU A 14 -8.75 -5.37 8.02
CA LEU A 14 -8.61 -3.95 7.68
C LEU A 14 -7.16 -3.56 7.35
N LYS A 15 -6.18 -4.12 8.08
CA LYS A 15 -4.75 -3.93 7.78
C LYS A 15 -4.36 -4.54 6.43
N GLY A 16 -4.86 -5.74 6.12
CA GLY A 16 -4.64 -6.41 4.83
C GLY A 16 -5.22 -5.61 3.66
N GLY A 17 -6.46 -5.13 3.80
CA GLY A 17 -7.10 -4.27 2.79
C GLY A 17 -6.32 -2.98 2.56
N GLY A 18 -5.78 -2.36 3.62
CA GLY A 18 -4.93 -1.19 3.48
C GLY A 18 -3.64 -1.44 2.71
N ALA A 19 -2.94 -2.54 2.99
CA ALA A 19 -1.73 -2.94 2.25
C ALA A 19 -2.02 -3.20 0.77
N MET A 20 -3.15 -3.87 0.47
CA MET A 20 -3.59 -4.13 -0.90
C MET A 20 -3.82 -2.83 -1.69
N MET A 21 -4.47 -1.84 -1.06
CA MET A 21 -4.71 -0.54 -1.70
C MET A 21 -3.41 0.20 -2.01
N ILE A 22 -2.42 0.17 -1.10
CA ILE A 22 -1.11 0.79 -1.34
C ILE A 22 -0.43 0.15 -2.55
N ASN A 23 -0.40 -1.19 -2.60
CA ASN A 23 0.21 -1.91 -3.71
C ASN A 23 -0.47 -1.61 -5.04
N TYR A 24 -1.81 -1.59 -5.04
CA TYR A 24 -2.60 -1.24 -6.23
C TYR A 24 -2.27 0.16 -6.75
N PHE A 25 -2.24 1.17 -5.88
CA PHE A 25 -1.89 2.54 -6.28
C PHE A 25 -0.44 2.65 -6.75
N ALA A 26 0.51 1.97 -6.12
CA ALA A 26 1.90 1.95 -6.56
C ALA A 26 2.03 1.40 -7.99
N MET A 27 1.39 0.27 -8.29
CA MET A 27 1.35 -0.28 -9.64
C MET A 27 0.76 0.70 -10.67
N GLN A 28 -0.34 1.38 -10.34
CA GLN A 28 -0.94 2.37 -11.25
C GLN A 28 -0.02 3.56 -11.53
N VAL A 29 0.77 4.00 -10.53
CA VAL A 29 1.75 5.08 -10.69
C VAL A 29 2.95 4.61 -11.51
N GLU A 30 3.47 3.41 -11.24
CA GLU A 30 4.62 2.82 -11.95
C GLU A 30 4.32 2.59 -13.44
N LEU A 31 3.10 2.15 -13.76
CA LEU A 31 2.62 1.99 -15.14
C LEU A 31 2.22 3.32 -15.81
N GLY A 32 2.28 4.44 -15.09
CA GLY A 32 1.93 5.77 -15.61
C GLY A 32 0.43 5.99 -15.84
N TRP A 33 -0.45 5.14 -15.30
CA TRP A 33 -1.90 5.29 -15.41
C TRP A 33 -2.43 6.46 -14.59
N ILE A 34 -1.76 6.74 -13.46
CA ILE A 34 -2.04 7.89 -12.61
C ILE A 34 -0.72 8.52 -12.13
N THR A 35 -0.80 9.75 -11.64
CA THR A 35 0.29 10.41 -10.92
C THR A 35 0.11 10.28 -9.41
N ILE A 36 1.19 10.45 -8.64
CA ILE A 36 1.13 10.40 -7.16
C ILE A 36 0.13 11.40 -6.56
N ASN A 37 -0.17 12.50 -7.25
CA ASN A 37 -1.14 13.50 -6.81
C ASN A 37 -2.59 13.00 -6.91
N GLN A 38 -2.87 12.05 -7.79
CA GLN A 38 -4.19 11.43 -7.95
C GLN A 38 -4.42 10.29 -6.94
N VAL A 39 -3.37 9.81 -6.27
CA VAL A 39 -3.50 8.87 -5.14
C VAL A 39 -4.13 9.59 -3.93
N PRO A 40 -5.05 8.96 -3.18
CA PRO A 40 -5.63 9.58 -1.98
C PRO A 40 -4.56 9.96 -0.95
N LYS A 41 -4.67 11.15 -0.35
CA LYS A 41 -3.66 11.76 0.53
C LYS A 41 -3.14 10.82 1.62
N LYS A 42 -4.02 9.99 2.21
CA LYS A 42 -3.68 9.02 3.28
C LYS A 42 -2.72 7.90 2.84
N TRP A 43 -2.59 7.64 1.54
CA TRP A 43 -1.75 6.59 0.98
C TRP A 43 -0.50 7.10 0.27
N ARG A 44 -0.46 8.39 -0.14
CA ARG A 44 0.63 8.97 -0.95
C ARG A 44 2.03 8.67 -0.39
N ALA A 45 2.25 8.95 0.90
CA ALA A 45 3.56 8.74 1.52
C ALA A 45 4.02 7.27 1.43
N LYS A 46 3.11 6.32 1.69
CA LYS A 46 3.43 4.88 1.62
C LYS A 46 3.61 4.38 0.19
N VAL A 47 2.87 4.95 -0.77
CA VAL A 47 3.03 4.65 -2.20
C VAL A 47 4.38 5.16 -2.69
N SER A 48 4.77 6.39 -2.34
CA SER A 48 6.09 6.94 -2.66
C SER A 48 7.23 6.10 -2.08
N GLU A 49 7.15 5.76 -0.80
CA GLU A 49 8.15 4.91 -0.13
C GLU A 49 8.29 3.54 -0.84
N LEU A 50 7.16 2.95 -1.26
CA LEU A 50 7.16 1.66 -1.96
C LEU A 50 7.83 1.77 -3.34
N LEU A 51 7.53 2.82 -4.11
CA LEU A 51 8.14 3.08 -5.43
C LEU A 51 9.64 3.37 -5.33
N GLU A 52 10.07 4.10 -4.31
CA GLU A 52 11.49 4.34 -4.03
C GLU A 52 12.24 3.03 -3.75
N LYS A 53 11.64 2.14 -2.93
CA LYS A 53 12.20 0.82 -2.63
C LYS A 53 12.27 -0.09 -3.86
N SER A 54 11.22 -0.12 -4.69
CA SER A 54 11.21 -0.89 -5.95
C SER A 54 12.32 -0.42 -6.90
N ASN A 55 12.53 0.89 -7.00
CA ASN A 55 13.61 1.46 -7.82
C ASN A 55 15.02 1.15 -7.29
N LEU A 56 15.19 1.02 -5.97
CA LEU A 56 16.48 0.66 -5.38
C LEU A 56 16.88 -0.78 -5.75
N GLY A 57 15.94 -1.73 -5.62
CA GLY A 57 16.18 -3.13 -5.97
C GLY A 57 16.43 -3.37 -7.46
N ASN A 58 15.97 -2.48 -8.34
CA ASN A 58 16.23 -2.57 -9.79
C ASN A 58 17.60 -1.99 -10.21
N LYS A 59 18.27 -1.21 -9.35
CA LYS A 59 19.61 -0.65 -9.64
C LYS A 59 20.76 -1.54 -9.17
N GLU A 60 20.46 -2.52 -8.33
CA GLU A 60 21.44 -3.48 -7.79
C GLU A 60 21.43 -4.83 -8.55
N ALA A 61 20.70 -4.93 -9.66
CA ALA A 61 20.56 -6.11 -10.52
C ALA A 61 21.24 -5.94 -11.88
#